data_AF-A0A0B1SW89-F1
#
_entry.id   AF-A0A0B1SW89-F1
#
_cell.length_a   1.000
_cell.length_b   1.000
_cell.length_c   1.000
_cell.angle_alpha   90.00
_cell.angle_beta   90.00
_cell.angle_gamma   90.00
#
_symmetry.space_group_name_H-M   'P 1'
#
loop_
_entity.id
_entity.type
_entity.pdbx_description
1 polymer ?
#
loop_
_entity_poly.entity_id
_entity_poly.type
_entity_poly.pdbx_seq_one_letter_code
_entity_poly.pdbx_strand_id
1 'polypeptide(L)'
;MLYHYIFQGVIITRSLNATDLLTELNPADPNGWYLLETNYDQDKPVLYLDDRRTPGNHCMQKLGQKNVNFQGIFNVLSSRTNLNKLTTYTVLMQVENGRFETIMQGCPGYCWPF
;
A
#
# COMPACT_ATOMS: atom_id res chain seq x y z
N MET A 1 27.79 18.57 1.41
CA MET A 1 27.15 17.26 1.65
C MET A 1 25.86 17.50 2.43
N LEU A 2 24.72 17.49 1.75
CA LEU A 2 23.41 17.49 2.41
C LEU A 2 23.06 16.03 2.71
N TYR A 3 22.85 15.72 3.98
CA TYR A 3 22.32 14.44 4.41
C TYR A 3 20.91 14.31 3.87
N HIS A 4 20.78 13.65 2.73
CA HIS A 4 19.51 13.21 2.22
C HIS A 4 19.10 12.04 3.13
N TYR A 5 18.09 12.23 3.98
CA TYR A 5 17.45 11.13 4.70
C TYR A 5 16.70 10.31 3.65
N ILE A 6 17.39 9.36 2.99
CA ILE A 6 16.85 8.74 1.77
C ILE A 6 15.90 7.63 2.16
N PHE A 7 14.62 7.97 2.26
CA PHE A 7 13.59 6.97 2.05
C PHE A 7 13.69 6.47 0.61
N GLN A 8 13.82 5.15 0.42
CA GLN A 8 13.96 4.52 -0.89
C GLN A 8 12.68 3.76 -1.23
N GLY A 9 11.72 4.46 -1.83
CA GLY A 9 10.44 3.90 -2.26
C GLY A 9 9.71 4.86 -3.18
N VAL A 10 9.15 4.34 -4.27
CA VAL A 10 8.48 5.12 -5.31
C VAL A 10 7.35 4.32 -5.95
N ILE A 11 6.22 4.98 -6.23
CA ILE A 11 5.19 4.50 -7.15
C ILE A 11 5.49 5.12 -8.53
N ILE A 12 5.54 4.28 -9.57
CA ILE A 12 5.78 4.71 -10.94
C ILE A 12 4.49 4.46 -11.74
N THR A 13 3.72 5.50 -12.01
CA THR A 13 2.58 5.44 -12.94
C THR A 13 3.12 5.51 -14.36
N ARG A 14 2.70 4.55 -15.20
CA ARG A 14 3.23 4.35 -16.54
C ARG A 14 2.12 4.47 -17.57
N SER A 15 2.38 5.21 -18.64
CA SER A 15 1.70 5.04 -19.92
C SER A 15 2.40 3.97 -20.76
N LEU A 16 1.86 3.67 -21.95
CA LEU A 16 2.42 2.71 -22.90
C LEU A 16 3.92 2.95 -23.16
N ASN A 17 4.34 4.21 -23.27
CA ASN A 17 5.69 4.58 -23.72
C ASN A 17 6.46 5.52 -22.77
N ALA A 18 5.88 5.94 -21.64
CA ALA A 18 6.52 6.89 -20.74
C ALA A 18 6.16 6.65 -19.27
N THR A 19 6.84 7.38 -18.40
CA THR A 19 6.43 7.57 -17.00
C THR A 19 5.58 8.82 -16.93
N ASP A 20 4.35 8.67 -16.44
CA ASP A 20 3.39 9.76 -16.37
C ASP A 20 3.48 10.47 -15.01
N LEU A 21 3.69 9.71 -13.93
CA LEU A 21 3.81 10.23 -12.57
C LEU A 21 4.82 9.41 -11.75
N LEU A 22 5.63 10.11 -10.96
CA LEU A 22 6.43 9.55 -9.89
C LEU A 22 5.90 10.07 -8.55
N THR A 23 5.63 9.16 -7.62
CA THR A 23 5.28 9.51 -6.24
C THR A 23 6.29 8.86 -5.31
N GLU A 24 7.15 9.65 -4.70
CA GLU A 24 8.26 9.20 -3.86
C GLU A 24 7.93 9.35 -2.37
N LEU A 25 8.55 8.51 -1.54
CA LEU A 25 8.51 8.69 -0.09
C LEU A 25 9.07 10.07 0.29
N ASN A 26 8.41 10.74 1.22
CA ASN A 26 8.75 12.11 1.61
C ASN A 26 8.95 12.22 3.13
N PRO A 27 10.20 12.28 3.62
CA PRO A 27 10.47 12.39 5.06
C PRO A 27 9.99 13.71 5.69
N ALA A 28 9.69 14.73 4.88
CA ALA A 28 9.13 16.00 5.37
C ALA A 28 7.62 15.96 5.60
N ASP A 29 6.92 14.96 5.03
CA ASP A 29 5.49 14.75 5.24
C ASP A 29 5.28 13.82 6.46
N PRO A 30 4.43 14.20 7.45
CA PRO A 30 4.09 13.32 8.57
C PRO A 30 3.60 11.92 8.18
N ASN A 31 3.01 11.76 6.99
CA ASN A 31 2.56 10.50 6.43
C ASN A 31 3.42 9.99 5.26
N GLY A 32 4.51 10.69 4.89
CA GLY A 32 5.37 10.31 3.77
C GLY A 32 6.33 9.15 4.04
N TRP A 33 6.14 8.43 5.16
CA TRP A 33 6.89 7.22 5.53
C TRP A 33 6.35 5.96 4.85
N TYR A 34 5.24 6.04 4.13
CA TYR A 34 4.72 4.96 3.30
C TYR A 34 4.12 5.51 1.99
N LEU A 35 3.99 4.64 1.00
CA LEU A 35 3.24 4.87 -0.22
C LEU A 35 2.18 3.79 -0.35
N LEU A 36 1.01 4.13 -0.89
CA LEU A 36 -0.08 3.19 -1.11
C LEU A 36 -0.69 3.39 -2.50
N GLU A 37 -0.59 2.36 -3.32
CA GLU A 37 -1.18 2.31 -4.66
C GLU A 37 -2.25 1.21 -4.71
N THR A 38 -3.29 1.45 -5.52
CA THR A 38 -4.33 0.47 -5.84
C THR A 38 -4.40 0.28 -7.35
N ASN A 39 -5.41 0.84 -8.01
CA ASN A 39 -5.65 0.70 -9.45
C ASN A 39 -6.04 2.04 -10.11
N TYR A 40 -5.87 3.15 -9.41
CA TYR A 40 -6.24 4.49 -9.89
C TYR A 40 -5.11 5.45 -9.60
N ASP A 41 -4.78 6.29 -10.58
CA ASP A 41 -3.68 7.24 -10.51
C ASP A 41 -3.73 8.09 -9.22
N GLN A 42 -2.56 8.34 -8.63
CA GLN A 42 -2.43 9.07 -7.36
C GLN A 42 -2.97 10.50 -7.44
N ASP A 43 -2.94 11.14 -8.62
CA ASP A 43 -3.44 12.50 -8.86
C ASP A 43 -4.90 12.55 -9.31
N LYS A 44 -5.60 11.41 -9.34
CA LYS A 44 -7.01 11.29 -9.71
C LYS A 44 -7.87 10.78 -8.55
N PRO A 45 -9.18 11.10 -8.54
CA PRO A 45 -10.09 10.45 -7.63
C PRO A 45 -10.18 8.95 -7.94
N VAL A 46 -10.39 8.15 -6.90
CA VAL A 46 -10.74 6.73 -7.03
C VAL A 46 -12.16 6.57 -7.57
N LEU A 47 -12.45 5.40 -8.16
CA LEU A 47 -13.83 5.02 -8.43
C LEU A 47 -14.56 4.79 -7.10
N TYR A 48 -15.67 5.50 -6.86
CA TYR A 48 -16.37 5.45 -5.57
C TYR A 48 -16.85 4.04 -5.16
N LEU A 49 -17.10 3.15 -6.14
CA LEU A 49 -17.47 1.76 -5.88
C LEU A 49 -16.28 0.92 -5.40
N ASP A 50 -15.06 1.25 -5.84
CA ASP A 50 -13.81 0.54 -5.56
C ASP A 50 -12.78 1.48 -4.92
N ASP A 51 -13.12 2.04 -3.77
CA ASP A 51 -12.18 2.80 -2.96
C ASP A 51 -11.50 1.91 -1.92
N ARG A 52 -10.37 1.32 -2.29
CA ARG A 52 -9.45 0.65 -1.35
C ARG A 52 -8.32 1.56 -0.86
N ARG A 53 -8.09 2.69 -1.54
CA ARG A 53 -7.00 3.62 -1.22
C ARG A 53 -7.29 4.37 0.08
N THR A 54 -8.50 4.89 0.25
CA THR A 54 -8.91 5.62 1.45
C THR A 54 -8.90 4.73 2.72
N PRO A 55 -9.56 3.56 2.76
CA PRO A 55 -9.50 2.69 3.94
C PRO A 55 -8.09 2.15 4.20
N GLY A 56 -7.31 1.86 3.15
CA GLY A 56 -5.90 1.49 3.28
C GLY A 56 -5.05 2.57 3.93
N ASN A 57 -5.17 3.81 3.47
CA ASN A 57 -4.49 4.96 4.07
C ASN A 57 -4.90 5.16 5.53
N HIS A 58 -6.20 5.06 5.83
CA HIS A 58 -6.68 5.15 7.21
C HIS A 58 -6.06 4.07 8.10
N CYS A 59 -5.96 2.82 7.62
CA CYS A 59 -5.33 1.73 8.35
C CYS A 59 -3.82 1.94 8.53
N MET A 60 -3.10 2.44 7.52
CA MET A 60 -1.67 2.76 7.62
C MET A 60 -1.41 3.89 8.61
N GLN A 61 -2.21 4.96 8.58
CA GLN A 61 -2.11 6.07 9.54
C GLN A 61 -2.39 5.60 10.97
N LYS A 62 -3.40 4.74 11.16
CA LYS A 62 -3.71 4.14 12.46
C LYS A 62 -2.64 3.17 12.94
N LEU A 63 -2.02 2.41 12.03
CA LEU A 63 -0.88 1.55 12.34
C LEU A 63 0.29 2.42 12.85
N GLY A 64 0.63 3.47 12.10
CA GLY A 64 1.73 4.37 12.41
C GLY A 64 3.11 3.73 12.20
N GLN A 65 4.10 4.56 11.88
CA GLN A 65 5.45 4.11 11.49
C GLN A 65 6.11 3.19 12.52
N LYS A 66 5.91 3.45 13.82
CA LYS A 66 6.52 2.67 14.92
C LYS A 66 6.02 1.22 14.99
N ASN A 67 4.86 0.93 14.42
CA ASN A 67 4.25 -0.41 14.47
C ASN A 67 4.35 -1.15 13.13
N VAL A 68 5.15 -0.63 12.17
CA VAL A 68 5.38 -1.30 10.90
C VAL A 68 6.20 -2.57 11.14
N ASN A 69 5.54 -3.70 10.94
CA ASN A 69 6.10 -5.03 10.93
C ASN A 69 5.17 -5.95 10.10
N PHE A 70 5.56 -7.21 9.90
CA PHE A 70 4.78 -8.15 9.08
C PHE A 70 3.33 -8.27 9.56
N GLN A 71 3.10 -8.40 10.88
CA GLN A 71 1.74 -8.49 11.42
C GLN A 71 0.95 -7.20 11.20
N GLY A 72 1.57 -6.04 11.40
CA GLY A 72 0.95 -4.74 11.19
C GLY A 72 0.50 -4.53 9.75
N ILE A 73 1.39 -4.78 8.79
CA ILE A 73 1.08 -4.69 7.36
C ILE A 73 0.06 -5.76 6.94
N PHE A 74 0.17 -6.99 7.45
CA PHE A 74 -0.82 -8.03 7.21
C PHE A 74 -2.20 -7.65 7.70
N ASN A 75 -2.32 -7.00 8.87
CA ASN A 75 -3.59 -6.50 9.40
C ASN A 75 -4.17 -5.40 8.50
N VAL A 76 -3.36 -4.48 7.98
CA VAL A 76 -3.78 -3.46 7.01
C VAL A 76 -4.35 -4.13 5.76
N LEU A 77 -3.63 -5.11 5.20
CA LEU A 77 -4.02 -5.82 3.99
C LEU A 77 -5.21 -6.77 4.20
N SER A 78 -5.42 -7.26 5.42
CA SER A 78 -6.55 -8.14 5.80
C SER A 78 -7.80 -7.37 6.22
N SER A 79 -7.72 -6.04 6.33
CA SER A 79 -8.86 -5.19 6.67
C SER A 79 -9.75 -4.98 5.44
N ARG A 80 -11.07 -5.04 5.62
CA ARG A 80 -12.02 -4.75 4.53
C ARG A 80 -12.09 -3.23 4.32
N THR A 81 -12.10 -2.72 3.09
CA THR A 81 -12.25 -3.40 1.79
C THR A 81 -10.93 -3.79 1.10
N ASN A 82 -9.77 -3.54 1.72
CA ASN A 82 -8.47 -3.94 1.14
C ASN A 82 -8.40 -5.47 0.90
N LEU A 83 -8.91 -6.25 1.86
CA LEU A 83 -9.24 -7.65 1.67
C LEU A 83 -10.66 -7.77 1.08
N ASN A 84 -10.76 -8.44 -0.06
CA ASN A 84 -12.00 -8.61 -0.81
C ASN A 84 -12.10 -10.00 -1.44
N LYS A 85 -13.17 -10.26 -2.20
CA LYS A 85 -13.42 -11.56 -2.84
C LYS A 85 -12.41 -11.93 -3.93
N LEU A 86 -11.75 -10.96 -4.54
CA LEU A 86 -10.72 -11.19 -5.56
C LEU A 86 -9.33 -11.39 -4.97
N THR A 87 -9.13 -11.10 -3.68
CA THR A 87 -7.83 -11.31 -3.03
C THR A 87 -7.47 -12.79 -3.01
N THR A 88 -6.47 -13.17 -3.81
CA THR A 88 -6.00 -14.56 -3.90
C THR A 88 -4.94 -14.84 -2.83
N TYR A 89 -4.03 -13.90 -2.62
CA TYR A 89 -2.95 -14.03 -1.64
C TYR A 89 -2.48 -12.64 -1.16
N THR A 90 -1.84 -12.61 0.00
CA THR A 90 -1.07 -11.48 0.51
C THR A 90 0.42 -11.82 0.49
N VAL A 91 1.25 -10.90 0.01
CA VAL A 91 2.71 -11.02 0.06
C VAL A 91 3.29 -9.98 1.00
N LEU A 92 4.21 -10.40 1.87
CA LEU A 92 4.97 -9.53 2.76
C LEU A 92 6.46 -9.72 2.48
N MET A 93 7.18 -8.61 2.38
CA MET A 93 8.59 -8.59 1.97
C MET A 93 9.40 -7.66 2.86
N GLN A 94 10.62 -8.09 3.22
CA GLN A 94 11.64 -7.24 3.82
C GLN A 94 12.98 -7.51 3.13
N VAL A 95 13.49 -6.49 2.45
CA VAL A 95 14.68 -6.62 1.59
C VAL A 95 15.94 -6.84 2.41
N GLU A 96 16.11 -6.11 3.52
CA GLU A 96 17.35 -6.10 4.32
C GLU A 96 17.77 -7.49 4.80
N ASN A 97 16.80 -8.33 5.20
CA ASN A 97 17.06 -9.70 5.69
C ASN A 97 16.52 -10.78 4.74
N GLY A 98 16.02 -10.40 3.56
CA GLY A 98 15.47 -11.33 2.57
C GLY A 98 14.21 -12.08 2.98
N ARG A 99 13.48 -11.62 4.01
CA ARG A 99 12.24 -12.29 4.44
C ARG A 99 11.14 -12.08 3.40
N PHE A 100 10.54 -13.18 2.96
CA PHE A 100 9.47 -13.20 1.97
C PHE A 100 8.40 -14.20 2.40
N GLU A 101 7.15 -13.75 2.54
CA GLU A 101 6.02 -14.59 2.92
C GLU A 101 4.86 -14.40 1.94
N THR A 102 4.25 -15.51 1.51
CA THR A 102 3.02 -15.50 0.72
C THR A 102 1.96 -16.28 1.46
N ILE A 103 0.80 -15.67 1.67
CA ILE A 103 -0.29 -16.22 2.46
C ILE A 103 -1.53 -16.25 1.56
N MET A 104 -2.06 -17.44 1.29
CA MET A 104 -3.33 -17.58 0.57
C MET A 104 -4.44 -16.91 1.37
N GLN A 105 -5.22 -16.08 0.69
CA GLN A 105 -6.30 -15.31 1.31
C GLN A 105 -7.65 -15.81 0.85
N GLY A 106 -8.65 -15.49 1.66
CA GLY A 106 -10.04 -15.63 1.29
C GLY A 106 -10.88 -14.69 2.13
N CYS A 107 -11.93 -14.13 1.54
CA CYS A 107 -12.85 -13.26 2.26
C CYS A 107 -14.24 -13.93 2.39
N PRO A 108 -14.48 -14.74 3.43
CA PRO A 108 -15.72 -15.50 3.58
C PRO A 108 -16.92 -14.60 3.91
N GLY A 109 -18.12 -15.14 3.68
CA GLY A 109 -19.39 -14.47 3.99
C GLY A 109 -19.63 -13.20 3.16
N TYR A 110 -20.33 -12.23 3.74
CA TYR A 110 -20.51 -10.90 3.16
C TYR A 110 -19.18 -10.17 3.15
N CYS A 111 -18.61 -9.98 1.96
CA CYS A 111 -17.36 -9.25 1.75
C CYS A 111 -17.43 -8.50 0.42
N TRP A 112 -16.62 -7.44 0.29
CA TRP A 112 -16.59 -6.63 -0.94
C TRP A 112 -16.20 -7.48 -2.14
N PRO A 113 -16.87 -7.34 -3.29
CA PRO A 113 -16.67 -8.21 -4.44
C PRO A 113 -15.34 -7.97 -5.17
N PHE A 114 -14.69 -6.82 -5.00
CA PHE A 114 -13.46 -6.42 -5.69
C PHE A 114 -12.56 -5.53 -4.83
#